data_AF-A0A8H5VJI1-F1
#
_entry.id   AF-A0A8H5VJI1-F1
#
_cell.length_a   1.000
_cell.length_b   1.000
_cell.length_c   1.000
_cell.angle_alpha   90.00
_cell.angle_beta   90.00
_cell.angle_gamma   90.00
#
_symmetry.space_group_name_H-M   'P 1'
#
loop_
_entity.id
_entity.type
_entity.pdbx_description
1 polymer ?
#
loop_
_entity_poly.entity_id
_entity_poly.type
_entity_poly.pdbx_seq_one_letter_code
_entity_poly.pdbx_strand_id
1 'polypeptide(L)'
;MNFSELSIYALGLACIARSIMAFTNPQAEYALNGLRHTATSKDDPSSEPIYMLGTWELSVGILLLAHQMNGNSNGVTTLLGLMSLYKAGIAILLWKIGSGTNKVAGNVATTAFLLTWAASRR
;
A
#
# COMPACT_ATOMS: atom_id res chain seq x y z
N MET A 1 11.78 22.01 -3.85
CA MET A 1 11.04 20.73 -3.90
C MET A 1 9.63 21.04 -4.39
N ASN A 2 9.20 20.46 -5.50
CA ASN A 2 7.86 20.70 -6.05
C ASN A 2 6.82 19.79 -5.37
N PHE A 3 5.53 20.07 -5.57
CA PHE A 3 4.44 19.32 -4.94
C PHE A 3 4.48 17.81 -5.27
N SER A 4 4.87 17.47 -6.51
CA SER A 4 4.99 16.09 -6.96
C SER A 4 6.07 15.33 -6.18
N GLU A 5 7.25 15.94 -6.00
CA GLU A 5 8.35 15.38 -5.20
C GLU A 5 7.95 15.20 -3.73
N LEU A 6 7.34 16.23 -3.12
CA LEU A 6 6.84 16.17 -1.74
C LEU A 6 5.84 15.03 -1.57
N SER A 7 4.95 14.85 -2.55
CA SER A 7 3.94 13.79 -2.52
C SER A 7 4.55 12.39 -2.60
N ILE A 8 5.67 12.21 -3.33
CA ILE A 8 6.39 10.93 -3.36
C ILE A 8 7.08 10.64 -2.02
N TYR A 9 7.71 11.65 -1.41
CA TYR A 9 8.27 11.50 -0.06
C TYR A 9 7.18 11.15 0.97
N ALA A 10 6.06 11.88 0.93
CA ALA A 10 4.92 11.63 1.81
C ALA A 10 4.35 10.23 1.61
N LEU A 11 4.19 9.77 0.36
CA LEU A 11 3.73 8.43 0.06
C LEU A 11 4.69 7.36 0.60
N GLY A 12 6.00 7.52 0.40
CA GLY A 12 7.01 6.58 0.89
C GLY A 12 7.01 6.48 2.42
N LEU A 13 6.93 7.62 3.11
CA LEU A 13 6.81 7.67 4.57
C LEU A 13 5.49 7.07 5.06
N ALA A 14 4.38 7.28 4.35
CA ALA A 14 3.08 6.71 4.69
C ALA A 14 3.10 5.17 4.59
N CYS A 15 3.78 4.60 3.58
CA CYS A 15 3.95 3.15 3.48
C CYS A 15 4.76 2.59 4.66
N ILE A 16 5.85 3.26 5.07
CA ILE A 16 6.64 2.87 6.24
C ILE A 16 5.80 2.95 7.52
N ALA A 17 5.02 4.03 7.70
CA ALA A 17 4.15 4.18 8.86
C ALA A 17 3.09 3.06 8.93
N ARG A 18 2.47 2.73 7.79
CA ARG A 18 1.55 1.59 7.67
C ARG A 18 2.20 0.25 7.99
N SER A 19 3.46 0.06 7.58
CA SER A 19 4.23 -1.13 7.95
C SER A 19 4.42 -1.26 9.46
N ILE A 20 4.80 -0.18 10.14
CA ILE A 20 4.93 -0.15 11.60
C ILE A 20 3.60 -0.52 12.27
N MET A 21 2.47 0.03 11.79
CA MET A 21 1.15 -0.32 12.30
C MET A 21 0.80 -1.80 12.07
N ALA A 22 1.16 -2.36 10.91
CA ALA A 22 0.97 -3.78 10.63
C ALA A 22 1.71 -4.70 11.61
N PHE A 23 2.93 -4.34 12.02
CA PHE A 23 3.71 -5.13 12.99
C PHE A 23 3.29 -4.91 14.45
N THR A 24 2.71 -3.75 14.78
CA THR A 24 2.36 -3.40 16.17
C THR A 24 0.91 -3.69 16.52
N ASN A 25 -0.01 -3.60 15.55
CA ASN A 25 -1.44 -3.80 15.73
C ASN A 25 -2.10 -4.43 14.49
N PRO A 26 -1.82 -5.72 14.20
CA PRO A 26 -2.31 -6.38 13.00
C PRO A 26 -3.85 -6.48 12.96
N GLN A 27 -4.52 -6.54 14.11
CA GLN A 27 -5.99 -6.60 14.18
C GLN A 27 -6.62 -5.31 13.68
N ALA A 28 -6.08 -4.14 14.05
CA ALA A 28 -6.54 -2.87 13.51
C ALA A 28 -6.34 -2.80 11.99
N GLU A 29 -5.21 -3.30 11.49
CA GLU A 29 -4.94 -3.34 10.05
C GLU A 29 -5.91 -4.28 9.31
N TYR A 30 -6.30 -5.42 9.87
CA TYR A 30 -7.34 -6.26 9.25
C TYR A 30 -8.64 -5.49 9.03
N ALA A 31 -9.13 -4.79 10.06
CA ALA A 31 -10.34 -3.98 9.97
C ALA A 31 -10.18 -2.82 8.96
N LEU A 32 -9.03 -2.14 8.96
CA LEU A 32 -8.72 -1.07 8.01
C LEU A 32 -8.70 -1.56 6.56
N ASN A 33 -8.16 -2.75 6.30
CA ASN A 33 -8.08 -3.33 4.97
C ASN A 33 -9.37 -4.10 4.57
N GLY A 34 -10.38 -4.16 5.44
CA GLY A 34 -11.66 -4.81 5.15
C GLY A 34 -11.56 -6.34 5.09
N LEU A 35 -10.57 -6.90 5.76
CA LEU A 35 -10.29 -8.32 5.80
C LEU A 35 -10.89 -8.91 7.08
N ARG A 36 -11.53 -10.07 6.94
CA ARG A 36 -12.02 -10.84 8.09
C ARG A 36 -10.83 -11.56 8.72
N HIS A 37 -10.76 -11.59 10.05
CA HIS A 37 -9.70 -12.30 10.77
C HIS A 37 -10.23 -12.94 12.04
N THR A 38 -9.51 -13.95 12.50
CA THR A 38 -9.69 -14.57 13.82
C THR A 38 -8.58 -14.18 14.80
N ALA A 39 -7.64 -13.32 14.38
CA ALA A 39 -6.49 -12.91 15.19
C ALA A 39 -6.94 -12.27 16.50
N THR A 40 -6.51 -12.86 17.61
CA THR A 40 -6.83 -12.40 18.97
C THR A 40 -5.74 -11.52 19.56
N SER A 41 -4.49 -11.74 19.17
CA SER A 41 -3.31 -10.97 19.57
C SER A 41 -2.38 -10.79 18.37
N LYS A 42 -1.35 -9.95 18.51
CA LYS A 42 -0.31 -9.79 17.48
C LYS A 42 0.50 -11.08 17.27
N ASP A 43 0.67 -11.88 18.31
CA ASP A 43 1.49 -13.10 18.25
C ASP A 43 0.69 -14.31 17.70
N ASP A 44 -0.59 -14.09 17.34
CA ASP A 44 -1.45 -15.08 16.71
C ASP A 44 -0.96 -15.39 15.28
N PRO A 45 -0.83 -16.67 14.89
CA PRO A 45 -0.44 -17.06 13.53
C PRO A 45 -1.34 -16.47 12.43
N SER A 46 -2.61 -16.20 12.75
CA SER A 46 -3.51 -15.53 11.81
C SER A 46 -3.15 -14.06 11.56
N SER A 47 -2.10 -13.50 12.19
CA SER A 47 -1.53 -12.17 11.86
C SER A 47 -0.53 -12.20 10.70
N GLU A 48 -0.06 -13.38 10.27
CA GLU A 48 0.93 -13.55 9.20
C GLU A 48 0.61 -12.80 7.88
N PRO A 49 -0.63 -12.83 7.34
CA PRO A 49 -0.97 -12.05 6.14
C PRO A 49 -0.74 -10.55 6.30
N ILE A 50 -0.99 -9.99 7.49
CA ILE A 50 -0.77 -8.57 7.77
C ILE A 50 0.71 -8.26 7.91
N TYR A 51 1.51 -9.17 8.45
CA TYR A 51 2.97 -9.02 8.45
C TYR A 51 3.56 -9.07 7.04
N MET A 52 3.03 -9.93 6.17
CA MET A 52 3.42 -9.95 4.76
C MET A 52 3.06 -8.63 4.05
N LEU A 53 1.87 -8.08 4.32
CA LEU A 53 1.48 -6.74 3.88
C LEU A 53 2.43 -5.66 4.44
N GLY A 54 2.77 -5.74 5.73
CA GLY A 54 3.68 -4.81 6.39
C GLY A 54 5.06 -4.81 5.75
N THR A 55 5.62 -5.99 5.46
CA THR A 55 6.89 -6.13 4.74
C THR A 55 6.81 -5.52 3.34
N TRP A 56 5.73 -5.77 2.60
CA TRP A 56 5.52 -5.16 1.29
C TRP A 56 5.52 -3.62 1.35
N GLU A 57 4.71 -3.03 2.23
CA GLU A 57 4.60 -1.58 2.36
C GLU A 57 5.95 -0.97 2.81
N LEU A 58 6.70 -1.65 3.68
CA LEU A 58 8.06 -1.23 4.08
C LEU A 58 9.01 -1.21 2.89
N SER A 59 9.08 -2.33 2.15
CA SER A 59 9.99 -2.48 1.01
C SER A 59 9.71 -1.43 -0.07
N VAL A 60 8.43 -1.27 -0.43
CA VAL A 60 8.03 -0.28 -1.44
C VAL A 60 8.28 1.15 -0.93
N GLY A 61 7.98 1.44 0.34
CA GLY A 61 8.24 2.75 0.94
C GLY A 61 9.72 3.13 0.91
N ILE A 62 10.60 2.23 1.33
CA ILE A 62 12.06 2.44 1.30
C ILE A 62 12.54 2.64 -0.15
N LEU A 63 12.11 1.79 -1.08
CA LEU A 63 12.51 1.90 -2.48
C LEU A 63 12.02 3.22 -3.10
N LEU A 64 10.80 3.65 -2.77
CA LEU A 64 10.23 4.89 -3.27
C LEU A 64 11.06 6.10 -2.80
N LEU A 65 11.43 6.12 -1.51
CA LEU A 65 12.31 7.16 -0.95
C LEU A 65 13.69 7.12 -1.59
N ALA A 66 14.29 5.93 -1.72
CA ALA A 66 15.61 5.77 -2.31
C ALA A 66 15.65 6.25 -3.77
N HIS A 67 14.69 5.86 -4.60
CA HIS A 67 14.61 6.32 -5.99
C HIS A 67 14.36 7.83 -6.08
N GLN A 68 13.50 8.38 -5.22
CA GLN A 68 13.22 9.81 -5.18
C GLN A 68 14.45 10.62 -4.76
N MET A 69 15.22 10.17 -3.75
CA MET A 69 16.44 10.83 -3.30
C MET A 69 17.56 10.81 -4.36
N ASN A 70 17.61 9.75 -5.17
CA ASN A 70 18.58 9.63 -6.27
C ASN A 70 18.11 10.32 -7.57
N GLY A 71 16.97 11.01 -7.57
CA GLY A 71 16.41 11.61 -8.79
C GLY A 71 16.02 10.60 -9.87
N ASN A 72 15.86 9.32 -9.50
CA ASN A 72 15.54 8.24 -10.44
C ASN A 72 14.03 8.19 -10.70
N SER A 73 13.59 9.06 -11.62
CA SER A 73 12.19 9.18 -12.02
C SER A 73 11.60 7.87 -12.56
N ASN A 74 12.37 7.09 -13.33
CA ASN A 74 11.93 5.81 -13.88
C ASN A 74 11.63 4.78 -12.77
N GLY A 75 12.48 4.74 -11.73
CA GLY A 75 12.26 3.90 -10.56
C GLY A 75 10.99 4.28 -9.81
N VAL A 76 10.76 5.58 -9.58
CA VAL A 76 9.52 6.09 -8.97
C VAL A 76 8.30 5.70 -9.79
N THR A 77 8.32 5.94 -11.11
CA THR A 77 7.21 5.58 -12.02
C THR A 77 6.93 4.07 -12.00
N THR A 78 7.98 3.25 -11.98
CA THR A 78 7.85 1.79 -11.91
C THR A 78 7.17 1.35 -10.60
N LEU A 79 7.58 1.93 -9.48
CA LEU A 79 6.99 1.63 -8.17
C LEU A 79 5.53 2.08 -8.08
N LEU A 80 5.19 3.27 -8.58
CA LEU A 80 3.79 3.73 -8.63
C LEU A 80 2.93 2.77 -9.47
N GLY A 81 3.44 2.30 -10.61
CA GLY A 81 2.78 1.29 -11.43
C GLY A 81 2.58 -0.04 -10.68
N LEU A 82 3.62 -0.52 -10.00
CA LEU A 82 3.56 -1.75 -9.21
C LEU A 82 2.56 -1.64 -8.05
N MET A 83 2.55 -0.51 -7.34
CA MET A 83 1.57 -0.23 -6.29
C MET A 83 0.14 -0.17 -6.84
N SER A 84 -0.05 0.38 -8.04
CA SER A 84 -1.36 0.39 -8.71
C SER A 84 -1.87 -1.03 -8.99
N LEU A 85 -1.02 -1.89 -9.55
CA LEU A 85 -1.34 -3.31 -9.80
C LEU A 85 -1.66 -4.05 -8.50
N TYR A 86 -0.86 -3.81 -7.47
CA TYR A 86 -1.10 -4.37 -6.14
C TYR A 86 -2.48 -3.98 -5.61
N LYS A 87 -2.85 -2.69 -5.63
CA LYS A 87 -4.17 -2.22 -5.19
C LYS A 87 -5.31 -2.76 -6.06
N ALA A 88 -5.07 -2.99 -7.36
CA ALA A 88 -6.06 -3.62 -8.23
C ALA A 88 -6.31 -5.07 -7.82
N GLY A 89 -5.23 -5.82 -7.54
CA GLY A 89 -5.31 -7.17 -6.99
C GLY A 89 -6.07 -7.23 -5.67
N ILE A 90 -5.82 -6.28 -4.75
CA ILE A 90 -6.56 -6.18 -3.49
C ILE A 90 -8.04 -5.86 -3.75
N ALA A 91 -8.38 -4.96 -4.68
CA ALA A 91 -9.78 -4.68 -5.02
C ALA A 91 -10.50 -5.94 -5.52
N ILE A 92 -9.87 -6.72 -6.40
CA ILE A 92 -10.40 -8.00 -6.91
C ILE A 92 -10.59 -9.00 -5.77
N LEU A 93 -9.58 -9.15 -4.89
CA LEU A 93 -9.64 -10.03 -3.73
C LEU A 93 -10.82 -9.66 -2.82
N LEU A 94 -10.92 -8.39 -2.43
CA LEU A 94 -11.97 -7.90 -1.53
C LEU A 94 -13.36 -8.08 -2.12
N TRP A 95 -13.51 -7.88 -3.43
CA TRP A 95 -14.76 -8.18 -4.13
C TRP A 95 -15.11 -9.67 -4.05
N LYS A 96 -14.13 -10.56 -4.30
CA LYS A 96 -14.34 -12.02 -4.29
C LYS A 96 -14.72 -12.57 -2.92
N ILE A 97 -14.17 -12.02 -1.84
CA ILE A 97 -14.48 -12.45 -0.46
C ILE A 97 -15.72 -11.76 0.13
N GLY A 98 -16.41 -10.92 -0.65
CA GLY A 98 -17.61 -10.20 -0.20
C GLY A 98 -17.32 -9.18 0.92
N SER A 99 -16.20 -8.49 0.82
CA SER A 99 -15.89 -7.35 1.71
C SER A 99 -16.75 -6.12 1.39
N GLY A 100 -16.73 -5.11 2.26
CA GLY A 100 -17.52 -3.89 2.09
C GLY A 100 -17.23 -3.18 0.77
N THR A 101 -18.28 -2.75 0.07
CA THR A 101 -18.19 -2.06 -1.24
C THR A 101 -17.32 -0.81 -1.18
N ASN A 102 -17.33 -0.10 -0.05
CA ASN A 102 -16.47 1.07 0.19
C ASN A 102 -14.97 0.71 0.17
N LYS A 103 -14.58 -0.46 0.69
CA LYS A 103 -13.18 -0.94 0.69
C LYS A 103 -12.73 -1.33 -0.71
N VAL A 104 -13.60 -1.98 -1.48
CA VAL A 104 -13.33 -2.28 -2.90
C VAL A 104 -13.16 -0.98 -3.68
N ALA A 105 -14.13 -0.05 -3.56
CA ALA A 105 -14.10 1.23 -4.26
C ALA A 105 -12.86 2.07 -3.90
N GLY A 106 -12.45 2.09 -2.62
CA GLY A 106 -11.24 2.78 -2.19
C GLY A 106 -9.97 2.23 -2.86
N ASN A 107 -9.85 0.91 -3.00
CA ASN A 107 -8.71 0.30 -3.69
C ASN A 107 -8.74 0.56 -5.21
N VAL A 108 -9.92 0.50 -5.84
CA VAL A 108 -10.09 0.88 -7.27
C VAL A 108 -9.69 2.35 -7.50
N ALA A 109 -10.16 3.25 -6.64
CA ALA A 109 -9.79 4.67 -6.72
C ALA A 109 -8.28 4.87 -6.57
N THR A 110 -7.65 4.16 -5.62
CA THR A 110 -6.20 4.22 -5.42
C THR A 110 -5.44 3.67 -6.63
N THR A 111 -5.89 2.56 -7.23
CA THR A 111 -5.34 2.01 -8.47
C THR A 111 -5.38 3.03 -9.60
N ALA A 112 -6.54 3.64 -9.85
CA ALA A 112 -6.71 4.63 -10.90
C ALA A 112 -5.83 5.85 -10.67
N PHE A 113 -5.76 6.34 -9.43
CA PHE A 113 -4.90 7.46 -9.04
C PHE A 113 -3.42 7.16 -9.31
N LEU A 114 -2.90 6.06 -8.77
CA LEU A 114 -1.49 5.69 -8.90
C LEU A 114 -1.09 5.39 -10.36
N LEU A 115 -1.98 4.73 -11.12
CA LEU A 115 -1.74 4.43 -12.53
C LEU A 115 -1.68 5.71 -13.36
N THR A 116 -2.64 6.61 -13.13
CA THR A 116 -2.71 7.90 -13.83
C THR A 116 -1.47 8.73 -13.51
N TRP A 117 -1.06 8.76 -12.24
CA TRP A 117 0.15 9.49 -11.83
C TRP A 117 1.42 8.88 -12.43
N ALA A 118 1.54 7.55 -12.48
CA ALA A 118 2.66 6.89 -13.15
C ALA A 118 2.70 7.24 -14.65
N ALA A 119 1.53 7.23 -15.32
CA ALA A 119 1.42 7.54 -16.74
C ALA A 119 1.72 9.01 -17.05
N SER A 120 1.32 9.95 -16.18
CA SER A 120 1.55 11.38 -16.37
C SER A 120 2.99 11.84 -16.09
N ARG A 121 3.84 10.95 -15.59
CA ARG A 121 5.27 11.20 -15.32
C ARG A 121 6.19 10.73 -16.45
N ARG A 122 5.62 10.19 -17.54
CA ARG A 122 6.35 9.81 -18.76
C ARG A 122 6.63 11.01 -19.64
#